data_AF-A0A9J6ACJ8-F1
#
_entry.id   AF-A0A9J6ACJ8-F1
#
_cell.length_a   1.000
_cell.length_b   1.000
_cell.length_c   1.000
_cell.angle_alpha   90.00
_cell.angle_beta   90.00
_cell.angle_gamma   90.00
#
_symmetry.space_group_name_H-M   'P 1'
#
loop_
_entity.id
_entity.type
_entity.pdbx_description
1 polymer ?
#
loop_
_entity_poly.entity_id
_entity_poly.type
_entity_poly.pdbx_seq_one_letter_code
_entity_poly.pdbx_strand_id
1 'polypeptide(L)'
;MAILIEELIKSIEMWLKLIKKPQEYIDPNLDPVLLVPGVAGSILNAVDKKTGRTERVWVRILDADHEFCDKLWCRFDPSTGKTTNLDPDTSIEVPEDRYGLHAIDNLDPDMVSCLVLTMRSHCVEIVEGVVDLDLRLAFQLTDSQNLISSPRPLLQIVGSDCVYYYHDMIVEMLSWGYQEGKTLFGFGYDFRQSNRLQETMECFAQKLESIHTASGGKKINIISHSMGGLLVKCFMALHSDIFEKYVKNWIAIAAPFQGKQLFVISSKLHGILEMMSPHVF
;
A
#
# COMPACT_ATOMS: atom_id res chain seq x y z
N MET A 1 4.16 -53.92 -24.05
CA MET A 1 4.51 -53.43 -22.70
C MET A 1 5.41 -52.20 -22.72
N ALA A 2 6.42 -52.07 -23.60
CA ALA A 2 7.30 -50.89 -23.65
C ALA A 2 6.57 -49.57 -23.97
N ILE A 3 5.60 -49.58 -24.90
CA ILE A 3 4.86 -48.38 -25.33
C ILE A 3 4.02 -47.76 -24.18
N LEU A 4 3.46 -48.59 -23.30
CA LEU A 4 2.66 -48.14 -22.15
C LEU A 4 3.50 -47.48 -21.05
N ILE A 5 4.78 -47.86 -20.94
CA ILE A 5 5.70 -47.29 -19.95
C ILE A 5 6.17 -45.90 -20.39
N GLU A 6 6.42 -45.69 -21.69
CA GLU A 6 6.81 -44.38 -22.22
C GLU A 6 5.68 -43.33 -22.11
N GLU A 7 4.43 -43.72 -22.37
CA GLU A 7 3.27 -42.84 -22.20
C GLU A 7 3.02 -42.48 -20.73
N LEU A 8 3.23 -43.43 -19.82
CA LEU A 8 3.15 -43.20 -18.38
C LEU A 8 4.24 -42.22 -17.92
N ILE A 9 5.48 -42.38 -18.39
CA ILE A 9 6.60 -41.48 -18.08
C ILE A 9 6.31 -40.05 -18.59
N LYS A 10 5.85 -39.90 -19.84
CA LYS A 10 5.46 -38.58 -20.38
C LYS A 10 4.34 -37.91 -19.59
N SER A 11 3.35 -38.69 -19.16
CA SER A 11 2.23 -38.19 -18.37
C SER A 11 2.69 -37.71 -16.99
N ILE A 12 3.60 -38.46 -16.35
CA ILE A 12 4.23 -38.08 -15.08
C ILE A 12 5.12 -36.84 -15.25
N GLU A 13 5.90 -36.73 -16.33
CA GLU A 13 6.71 -35.53 -16.60
C GLU A 13 5.85 -34.28 -16.84
N MET A 14 4.74 -34.40 -17.57
CA MET A 14 3.77 -33.31 -17.74
C MET A 14 3.14 -32.92 -16.40
N TRP A 15 2.74 -33.90 -15.59
CA TRP A 15 2.23 -33.67 -14.24
C TRP A 15 3.26 -33.00 -13.34
N LEU A 16 4.52 -33.41 -13.40
CA LEU A 16 5.63 -32.80 -12.66
C LEU A 16 5.91 -31.37 -13.13
N LYS A 17 5.79 -31.07 -14.43
CA LYS A 17 5.90 -29.71 -14.97
C LYS A 17 4.74 -28.81 -14.54
N LEU A 18 3.55 -29.38 -14.34
CA LEU A 18 2.37 -28.66 -13.83
C LEU A 18 2.44 -28.42 -12.32
N ILE A 19 3.05 -29.34 -11.55
CA ILE A 19 3.22 -29.19 -10.09
C ILE A 19 4.44 -28.34 -9.73
N LYS A 20 5.51 -28.36 -10.56
CA LYS A 20 6.68 -27.50 -10.34
C LYS A 20 6.25 -26.04 -10.50
N LYS A 21 6.03 -25.38 -9.36
CA LYS A 21 6.04 -23.92 -9.31
C LYS A 21 7.33 -23.44 -9.99
N PRO A 22 7.27 -22.47 -10.91
CA PRO A 22 8.47 -21.89 -11.49
C PRO A 22 9.40 -21.50 -10.34
N GLN A 23 10.64 -21.98 -10.41
CA GLN A 23 11.63 -21.69 -9.38
C GLN A 23 11.79 -20.18 -9.32
N GLU A 24 11.53 -19.58 -8.15
CA GLU A 24 11.65 -18.14 -7.98
C GLU A 24 13.07 -17.72 -8.37
N TYR A 25 13.16 -16.88 -9.41
CA TYR A 25 14.41 -16.27 -9.80
C TYR A 25 14.85 -15.38 -8.65
N ILE A 26 16.11 -15.50 -8.22
CA ILE A 26 16.66 -14.75 -7.10
C ILE A 26 18.00 -14.19 -7.55
N ASP A 27 18.14 -12.87 -7.53
CA ASP A 27 19.41 -12.20 -7.80
C ASP A 27 20.03 -11.70 -6.48
N PRO A 28 21.12 -12.32 -5.99
CA PRO A 28 21.76 -11.93 -4.74
C PRO A 28 22.49 -10.58 -4.82
N ASN A 29 22.71 -10.04 -6.02
CA ASN A 29 23.46 -8.82 -6.22
C ASN A 29 22.61 -7.56 -6.11
N LEU A 30 21.28 -7.68 -6.12
CA LEU A 30 20.37 -6.55 -5.99
C LEU A 30 20.58 -5.77 -4.70
N ASP A 31 20.54 -4.44 -4.80
CA ASP A 31 20.49 -3.54 -3.66
C ASP A 31 19.08 -3.59 -3.05
N PRO A 32 18.94 -3.50 -1.72
CA PRO A 32 17.63 -3.51 -1.08
C PRO A 32 16.80 -2.29 -1.46
N VAL A 33 15.48 -2.49 -1.58
CA VAL A 33 14.49 -1.47 -1.89
C VAL A 33 13.49 -1.34 -0.74
N LEU A 34 13.23 -0.10 -0.35
CA LEU A 34 12.19 0.28 0.61
C LEU A 34 11.08 1.06 -0.09
N LEU A 35 9.85 0.56 0.00
CA LEU A 35 8.66 1.19 -0.54
C LEU A 35 7.95 2.04 0.51
N VAL A 36 7.67 3.31 0.20
CA VAL A 36 7.04 4.27 1.10
C VAL A 36 5.75 4.81 0.47
N PRO A 37 4.57 4.53 1.05
CA PRO A 37 3.27 4.90 0.49
C PRO A 37 2.96 6.38 0.60
N GLY A 38 1.92 6.81 -0.13
CA GLY A 38 1.35 8.14 0.00
C GLY A 38 0.32 8.24 1.13
N VAL A 39 -0.38 9.39 1.15
CA VAL A 39 -1.58 9.57 1.98
C VAL A 39 -2.57 8.44 1.72
N ALA A 40 -3.15 7.89 2.78
CA ALA A 40 -4.12 6.79 2.70
C ALA A 40 -3.58 5.49 2.08
N GLY A 41 -2.28 5.39 1.81
CA GLY A 41 -1.66 4.22 1.16
C GLY A 41 -1.13 3.16 2.13
N SER A 42 -1.49 3.21 3.41
CA SER A 42 -1.12 2.22 4.45
C SER A 42 -2.36 1.70 5.13
N ILE A 43 -2.45 0.38 5.35
CA ILE A 43 -3.47 -0.23 6.22
C ILE A 43 -3.30 0.31 7.65
N LEU A 44 -4.41 0.70 8.29
CA LEU A 44 -4.44 1.08 9.70
C LEU A 44 -5.34 0.13 10.48
N ASN A 45 -4.87 -0.34 11.62
CA ASN A 45 -5.66 -1.13 12.57
C ASN A 45 -5.91 -0.31 13.84
N ALA A 46 -7.14 -0.34 14.34
CA ALA A 46 -7.48 0.08 15.69
C ALA A 46 -7.18 -1.06 16.66
N VAL A 47 -6.57 -0.72 17.79
CA VAL A 47 -6.31 -1.63 18.90
C VAL A 47 -7.02 -1.08 20.12
N ASP A 48 -7.97 -1.87 20.63
CA ASP A 48 -8.62 -1.58 21.90
C ASP A 48 -7.65 -1.90 23.04
N LYS A 49 -7.31 -0.90 23.85
CA LYS A 49 -6.35 -1.02 24.96
C LYS A 49 -6.87 -1.89 26.12
N LYS A 50 -8.19 -2.00 26.27
CA LYS A 50 -8.83 -2.78 27.34
C LYS A 50 -8.91 -4.26 26.98
N THR A 51 -9.24 -4.56 25.73
CA THR A 51 -9.44 -5.94 25.27
C THR A 51 -8.24 -6.52 24.52
N GLY A 52 -7.33 -5.67 24.05
CA GLY A 52 -6.23 -6.05 23.16
C GLY A 52 -6.71 -6.46 21.76
N ARG A 53 -8.00 -6.26 21.45
CA ARG A 53 -8.57 -6.66 20.17
C ARG A 53 -8.11 -5.69 19.09
N THR A 54 -7.48 -6.26 18.06
CA THR A 54 -7.09 -5.53 16.86
C THR A 54 -8.16 -5.67 15.79
N GLU A 55 -8.51 -4.54 15.18
CA GLU A 55 -9.49 -4.46 14.11
C GLU A 55 -8.94 -3.56 13.00
N ARG A 56 -8.93 -4.02 11.74
CA ARG A 56 -8.56 -3.17 10.61
C ARG A 56 -9.56 -2.03 10.49
N VAL A 57 -9.15 -0.78 10.42
CA VAL A 57 -10.07 0.36 10.24
C VAL A 57 -9.85 1.09 8.91
N TRP A 58 -8.73 0.85 8.24
CA TRP A 58 -8.43 1.37 6.90
C TRP A 58 -7.59 0.36 6.10
N VAL A 59 -7.86 0.10 4.81
CA VAL A 59 -9.06 0.51 4.04
C VAL A 59 -10.20 -0.47 4.33
N ARG A 60 -11.44 0.05 4.40
CA ARG A 60 -12.68 -0.72 4.40
C ARG A 60 -13.61 -0.12 3.36
N ILE A 61 -14.23 -0.95 2.52
CA ILE A 61 -15.33 -0.53 1.64
C ILE A 61 -16.71 -0.81 2.28
N LEU A 62 -16.85 -1.83 3.13
CA LEU A 62 -18.09 -2.16 3.86
C LEU A 62 -18.02 -1.70 5.32
N ASP A 63 -19.12 -1.15 5.85
CA ASP A 63 -19.22 -0.48 7.17
C ASP A 63 -18.15 0.61 7.40
N ALA A 64 -17.58 1.13 6.31
CA ALA A 64 -16.55 2.15 6.31
C ALA A 64 -17.02 3.36 7.10
N ASP A 65 -18.21 3.90 6.81
CA ASP A 65 -18.66 5.15 7.41
C ASP A 65 -18.79 5.09 8.94
N HIS A 66 -19.32 4.01 9.53
CA HIS A 66 -19.51 3.94 10.98
C HIS A 66 -18.18 3.73 11.73
N GLU A 67 -17.39 2.74 11.31
CA GLU A 67 -16.11 2.41 11.97
C GLU A 67 -15.03 3.48 11.69
N PHE A 68 -15.05 4.10 10.51
CA PHE A 68 -14.19 5.22 10.16
C PHE A 68 -14.54 6.47 10.97
N CYS A 69 -15.82 6.81 11.09
CA CYS A 69 -16.22 7.96 11.90
C CYS A 69 -15.91 7.72 13.39
N ASP A 70 -16.22 6.55 13.92
CA ASP A 70 -16.08 6.29 15.36
C ASP A 70 -14.62 6.15 15.81
N LYS A 71 -13.77 5.48 15.03
CA LYS A 71 -12.40 5.11 15.46
C LYS A 71 -11.29 5.92 14.78
N LEU A 72 -11.57 6.49 13.61
CA LEU A 72 -10.56 7.16 12.79
C LEU A 72 -10.59 8.68 12.94
N TRP A 73 -11.72 9.29 13.37
CA TRP A 73 -11.73 10.70 13.73
C TRP A 73 -10.75 11.02 14.85
N CYS A 74 -10.06 12.14 14.66
CA CYS A 74 -9.01 12.57 15.55
C CYS A 74 -9.12 14.06 15.85
N ARG A 75 -8.57 14.43 17.01
CA ARG A 75 -8.36 15.81 17.41
C ARG A 75 -6.87 16.14 17.37
N PHE A 76 -6.53 17.24 16.72
CA PHE A 76 -5.18 17.79 16.78
C PHE A 76 -4.95 18.47 18.13
N ASP A 77 -3.90 18.06 18.83
CA ASP A 77 -3.43 18.69 20.05
C ASP A 77 -2.29 19.67 19.72
N PRO A 78 -2.52 21.00 19.78
CA PRO A 78 -1.51 21.99 19.44
C PRO A 78 -0.35 22.05 20.45
N SER A 79 -0.51 21.51 21.67
CA SER A 79 0.54 21.52 22.68
C SER A 79 1.60 20.44 22.42
N THR A 80 1.18 19.30 21.89
CA THR A 80 2.04 18.15 21.57
C THR A 80 2.34 18.02 20.08
N GLY A 81 1.55 18.68 19.22
CA GLY A 81 1.65 18.55 17.76
C GLY A 81 1.12 17.22 17.22
N LYS A 82 0.43 16.43 18.06
CA LYS A 82 -0.06 15.08 17.73
C LYS A 82 -1.53 15.09 17.33
N THR A 83 -1.86 14.13 16.48
CA THR A 83 -3.25 13.81 16.15
C THR A 83 -3.69 12.68 17.11
N THR A 84 -4.65 12.96 17.98
CA THR A 84 -5.14 12.03 19.01
C THR A 84 -6.51 11.47 18.64
N ASN A 85 -6.74 10.19 18.89
CA ASN A 85 -8.04 9.56 18.64
C ASN A 85 -9.11 10.17 19.55
N LEU A 86 -10.36 10.24 19.07
CA LEU A 86 -11.48 10.70 19.90
C LEU A 86 -11.80 9.72 21.05
N ASP A 87 -11.65 8.42 20.82
CA ASP A 87 -11.73 7.40 21.86
C ASP A 87 -10.35 7.22 22.54
N PRO A 88 -10.21 7.55 23.84
CA PRO A 88 -8.95 7.39 24.56
C PRO A 88 -8.52 5.92 24.73
N ASP A 89 -9.45 4.98 24.65
CA ASP A 89 -9.18 3.54 24.81
C ASP A 89 -8.71 2.88 23.51
N THR A 90 -8.72 3.59 22.39
CA THR A 90 -8.28 3.09 21.09
C THR A 90 -6.92 3.65 20.72
N SER A 91 -5.97 2.79 20.31
CA SER A 91 -4.72 3.18 19.62
C SER A 91 -4.74 2.73 18.16
N ILE A 92 -3.91 3.35 17.32
CA ILE A 92 -3.82 3.01 15.90
C ILE A 92 -2.43 2.47 15.62
N GLU A 93 -2.40 1.33 14.94
CA GLU A 93 -1.19 0.59 14.59
C GLU A 93 -1.17 0.25 13.11
N VAL A 94 0.03 0.22 12.54
CA VAL A 94 0.25 -0.18 11.15
C VAL A 94 0.81 -1.60 11.15
N PRO A 95 0.26 -2.53 10.34
CA PRO A 95 0.80 -3.88 10.23
C PRO A 95 2.25 -3.89 9.72
N GLU A 96 3.15 -4.59 10.41
CA GLU A 96 4.53 -4.82 9.96
C GLU A 96 4.72 -6.18 9.26
N ASP A 97 3.63 -6.93 9.06
CA ASP A 97 3.63 -8.22 8.36
C ASP A 97 4.23 -8.12 6.95
N ARG A 98 4.80 -9.24 6.48
CA ARG A 98 5.57 -9.29 5.22
C ARG A 98 6.58 -8.15 5.13
N TYR A 99 7.25 -7.87 6.24
CA TYR A 99 8.29 -6.84 6.33
C TYR A 99 7.79 -5.43 5.97
N GLY A 100 6.52 -5.16 6.30
CA GLY A 100 5.81 -3.92 6.00
C GLY A 100 5.22 -3.83 4.60
N LEU A 101 5.40 -4.86 3.75
CA LEU A 101 4.77 -4.91 2.43
C LEU A 101 3.26 -5.13 2.53
N HIS A 102 2.79 -5.90 3.52
CA HIS A 102 1.36 -6.19 3.70
C HIS A 102 0.54 -4.90 3.86
N ALA A 103 1.06 -3.93 4.62
CA ALA A 103 0.37 -2.66 4.85
C ALA A 103 0.16 -1.82 3.59
N ILE A 104 0.90 -2.08 2.51
CA ILE A 104 0.94 -1.22 1.32
C ILE A 104 0.61 -1.96 0.01
N ASP A 105 0.50 -3.28 0.06
CA ASP A 105 0.31 -4.18 -1.11
C ASP A 105 -1.10 -4.03 -1.70
N ASN A 106 -2.11 -4.55 -0.98
CA ASN A 106 -3.52 -4.48 -1.33
C ASN A 106 -4.28 -3.83 -0.18
N LEU A 107 -4.87 -2.67 -0.45
CA LEU A 107 -5.51 -1.88 0.58
C LEU A 107 -6.86 -2.48 1.01
N ASP A 108 -7.57 -3.19 0.13
CA ASP A 108 -8.81 -3.92 0.47
C ASP A 108 -8.88 -5.30 -0.23
N PRO A 109 -8.50 -6.39 0.48
CA PRO A 109 -8.67 -7.75 -0.01
C PRO A 109 -10.09 -8.33 0.19
N ASP A 110 -10.96 -7.69 0.99
CA ASP A 110 -12.30 -8.22 1.31
C ASP A 110 -13.29 -8.08 0.14
N MET A 111 -12.97 -7.24 -0.86
CA MET A 111 -13.61 -7.23 -2.19
C MET A 111 -13.63 -8.61 -2.87
N VAL A 112 -12.61 -9.46 -2.63
CA VAL A 112 -12.55 -10.82 -3.20
C VAL A 112 -13.60 -11.74 -2.58
N SER A 113 -13.80 -11.65 -1.25
CA SER A 113 -14.75 -12.51 -0.52
C SER A 113 -16.20 -12.14 -0.81
N CYS A 114 -16.49 -10.85 -1.03
CA CYS A 114 -17.85 -10.40 -1.30
C CYS A 114 -18.37 -10.92 -2.64
N LEU A 115 -17.53 -10.98 -3.68
CA LEU A 115 -17.91 -11.55 -4.99
C LEU A 115 -18.14 -13.07 -4.95
N VAL A 116 -17.35 -13.81 -4.16
CA VAL A 116 -17.52 -15.27 -4.01
C VAL A 116 -18.84 -15.62 -3.32
N LEU A 117 -19.31 -14.77 -2.38
CA LEU A 117 -20.60 -14.95 -1.72
C LEU A 117 -21.78 -14.45 -2.57
N THR A 118 -21.58 -13.41 -3.37
CA THR A 118 -22.62 -12.84 -4.25
C THR A 118 -22.94 -13.75 -5.44
N MET A 119 -21.98 -14.55 -5.94
CA MET A 119 -22.27 -15.59 -6.95
C MET A 119 -23.15 -16.75 -6.44
N ARG A 120 -23.44 -16.82 -5.13
CA ARG A 120 -24.39 -17.81 -4.56
C ARG A 120 -25.80 -17.27 -4.33
N SER A 121 -26.03 -15.97 -4.51
CA SER A 121 -27.34 -15.36 -4.22
C SER A 121 -27.72 -14.39 -5.32
N HIS A 122 -28.75 -14.73 -6.09
CA HIS A 122 -29.37 -13.86 -7.09
C HIS A 122 -29.76 -12.50 -6.47
N CYS A 123 -29.01 -11.44 -6.74
CA CYS A 123 -29.43 -10.04 -6.57
C CYS A 123 -28.48 -9.12 -7.35
N VAL A 124 -28.76 -8.88 -8.63
CA VAL A 124 -27.94 -8.07 -9.56
C VAL A 124 -28.49 -6.65 -9.76
N GLU A 125 -29.25 -6.09 -8.81
CA GLU A 125 -29.93 -4.79 -9.03
C GLU A 125 -29.49 -3.61 -8.15
N ILE A 126 -28.53 -3.79 -7.23
CA ILE A 126 -28.15 -2.70 -6.29
C ILE A 126 -26.77 -2.08 -6.58
N VAL A 127 -25.91 -2.74 -7.37
CA VAL A 127 -24.52 -2.28 -7.57
C VAL A 127 -24.38 -1.20 -8.65
N GLU A 128 -25.32 -1.07 -9.58
CA GLU A 128 -25.20 -0.06 -10.65
C GLU A 128 -25.44 1.40 -10.18
N GLY A 129 -26.07 1.61 -9.03
CA GLY A 129 -26.47 2.96 -8.58
C GLY A 129 -25.40 3.77 -7.84
N VAL A 130 -24.39 3.12 -7.24
CA VAL A 130 -23.42 3.80 -6.36
C VAL A 130 -22.09 4.14 -7.06
N VAL A 131 -21.78 3.46 -8.17
CA VAL A 131 -20.53 3.67 -8.93
C VAL A 131 -20.63 4.67 -10.08
N ASP A 132 -21.82 5.15 -10.45
CA ASP A 132 -22.00 5.94 -11.69
C ASP A 132 -21.72 7.45 -11.54
N LEU A 133 -21.60 7.98 -10.32
CA LEU A 133 -21.48 9.44 -10.12
C LEU A 133 -20.05 10.00 -10.02
N ASP A 134 -19.06 9.19 -9.62
CA ASP A 134 -17.67 9.68 -9.44
C ASP A 134 -16.69 9.26 -10.55
N LEU A 135 -16.98 8.19 -11.29
CA LEU A 135 -16.08 7.67 -12.34
C LEU A 135 -16.22 8.38 -13.69
N ARG A 136 -17.35 9.04 -13.97
CA ARG A 136 -17.57 9.76 -15.24
C ARG A 136 -16.70 11.02 -15.38
N LEU A 137 -16.30 11.64 -14.28
CA LEU A 137 -15.37 12.78 -14.30
C LEU A 137 -13.91 12.36 -14.49
N ALA A 138 -13.54 11.15 -14.03
CA ALA A 138 -12.17 10.64 -14.16
C ALA A 138 -11.84 10.18 -15.59
N PHE A 139 -12.83 9.71 -16.36
CA PHE A 139 -12.61 9.16 -17.70
C PHE A 139 -12.55 10.23 -18.81
N GLN A 140 -13.09 11.44 -18.59
CA GLN A 140 -13.08 12.49 -19.62
C GLN A 140 -11.72 13.22 -19.78
N LEU A 141 -10.74 12.95 -18.90
CA LEU A 141 -9.45 13.66 -18.92
C LEU A 141 -8.28 12.85 -19.51
N THR A 142 -8.48 11.59 -19.90
CA THR A 142 -7.40 10.72 -20.43
C THR A 142 -7.53 10.38 -21.92
N ASP A 143 -8.57 10.85 -22.61
CA ASP A 143 -8.84 10.47 -24.00
C ASP A 143 -8.49 11.58 -25.01
N SER A 144 -7.21 11.97 -25.04
CA SER A 144 -6.64 12.61 -26.21
C SER A 144 -5.16 12.27 -26.38
N GLN A 145 -4.89 11.46 -27.40
CA GLN A 145 -3.59 11.13 -28.02
C GLN A 145 -2.84 9.90 -27.47
N ASN A 146 -3.20 8.70 -27.96
CA ASN A 146 -2.48 8.04 -29.07
C ASN A 146 -2.89 6.57 -29.24
N LEU A 147 -3.44 6.29 -30.42
CA LEU A 147 -3.71 4.96 -30.95
C LEU A 147 -2.42 4.31 -31.46
N ILE A 148 -2.05 3.13 -30.94
CA ILE A 148 -1.38 2.08 -31.74
C ILE A 148 -2.00 0.72 -31.38
N SER A 149 -2.45 0.04 -32.43
CA SER A 149 -3.35 -1.11 -32.50
C SER A 149 -2.69 -2.48 -32.28
N SER A 150 -3.37 -3.38 -31.55
CA SER A 150 -3.54 -4.79 -31.95
C SER A 150 -4.82 -5.38 -31.32
N PRO A 151 -5.59 -6.24 -32.01
CA PRO A 151 -6.88 -6.72 -31.51
C PRO A 151 -6.67 -7.92 -30.58
N ARG A 152 -7.05 -7.79 -29.30
CA ARG A 152 -7.24 -8.94 -28.40
C ARG A 152 -8.71 -9.35 -28.40
N PRO A 153 -9.03 -10.66 -28.43
CA PRO A 153 -10.40 -11.11 -28.56
C PRO A 153 -11.21 -10.80 -27.29
N LEU A 154 -12.44 -10.37 -27.53
CA LEU A 154 -13.50 -10.09 -26.57
C LEU A 154 -13.72 -11.26 -25.60
N LEU A 155 -13.12 -11.15 -24.41
CA LEU A 155 -13.53 -11.86 -23.22
C LEU A 155 -13.50 -10.87 -22.06
N GLN A 156 -14.47 -9.96 -22.07
CA GLN A 156 -14.74 -9.04 -20.98
C GLN A 156 -15.36 -9.84 -19.83
N ILE A 157 -14.51 -10.45 -19.02
CA ILE A 157 -14.90 -11.06 -17.73
C ILE A 157 -14.73 -9.98 -16.67
N VAL A 158 -15.87 -9.59 -16.11
CA VAL A 158 -16.11 -8.84 -14.86
C VAL A 158 -14.85 -8.66 -13.99
N GLY A 159 -14.37 -7.41 -13.90
CA GLY A 159 -13.22 -7.02 -13.07
C GLY A 159 -13.47 -7.30 -11.60
N SER A 160 -12.61 -8.14 -11.02
CA SER A 160 -12.54 -8.43 -9.59
C SER A 160 -11.47 -7.52 -9.00
N ASP A 161 -11.73 -6.21 -8.99
CA ASP A 161 -10.68 -5.23 -8.71
C ASP A 161 -10.48 -5.07 -7.19
N CYS A 162 -9.57 -5.86 -6.63
CA CYS A 162 -8.94 -5.49 -5.37
C CYS A 162 -8.40 -4.06 -5.44
N VAL A 163 -8.33 -3.35 -4.31
CA VAL A 163 -7.66 -2.03 -4.27
C VAL A 163 -6.15 -2.25 -4.22
N TYR A 164 -5.60 -2.74 -5.33
CA TYR A 164 -4.17 -2.91 -5.54
C TYR A 164 -3.48 -1.56 -5.53
N TYR A 165 -2.52 -1.39 -4.62
CA TYR A 165 -1.76 -0.15 -4.53
C TYR A 165 -0.30 -0.35 -4.95
N TYR A 166 0.50 -1.05 -4.15
CA TYR A 166 1.85 -1.47 -4.57
C TYR A 166 1.89 -2.89 -5.16
N HIS A 167 0.78 -3.62 -5.17
CA HIS A 167 0.72 -5.02 -5.59
C HIS A 167 1.47 -5.32 -6.89
N ASP A 168 1.11 -4.65 -7.98
CA ASP A 168 1.71 -4.90 -9.29
C ASP A 168 3.20 -4.62 -9.31
N MET A 169 3.64 -3.57 -8.59
CA MET A 169 5.06 -3.24 -8.49
C MET A 169 5.81 -4.28 -7.66
N ILE A 170 5.22 -4.78 -6.58
CA ILE A 170 5.80 -5.85 -5.75
C ILE A 170 5.95 -7.12 -6.60
N VAL A 171 4.88 -7.54 -7.30
CA VAL A 171 4.88 -8.73 -8.17
C VAL A 171 5.96 -8.61 -9.24
N GLU A 172 6.06 -7.46 -9.91
CA GLU A 172 7.05 -7.24 -10.95
C GLU A 172 8.48 -7.26 -10.38
N MET A 173 8.72 -6.65 -9.23
CA MET A 173 10.03 -6.69 -8.57
C MET A 173 10.43 -8.11 -8.13
N LEU A 174 9.49 -8.89 -7.61
CA LEU A 174 9.74 -10.31 -7.32
C LEU A 174 10.14 -11.07 -8.58
N SER A 175 9.50 -10.78 -9.72
CA SER A 175 9.87 -11.38 -11.02
C SER A 175 11.29 -11.03 -11.46
N TRP A 176 11.80 -9.84 -11.09
CA TRP A 176 13.17 -9.40 -11.37
C TRP A 176 14.21 -9.97 -10.40
N GLY A 177 13.79 -10.75 -9.40
CA GLY A 177 14.68 -11.45 -8.49
C GLY A 177 14.83 -10.84 -7.09
N TYR A 178 13.98 -9.86 -6.75
CA TYR A 178 13.89 -9.35 -5.39
C TYR A 178 13.27 -10.39 -4.44
N GLN A 179 13.60 -10.29 -3.16
CA GLN A 179 13.10 -11.17 -2.11
C GLN A 179 12.56 -10.36 -0.94
N GLU A 180 11.32 -10.64 -0.53
CA GLU A 180 10.73 -10.05 0.66
C GLU A 180 11.60 -10.32 1.90
N GLY A 181 11.87 -9.28 2.69
CA GLY A 181 12.65 -9.42 3.92
C GLY A 181 14.16 -9.54 3.75
N LYS A 182 14.65 -9.55 2.51
CA LYS A 182 16.09 -9.50 2.19
C LYS A 182 16.46 -8.33 1.29
N THR A 183 15.71 -8.12 0.22
CA THR A 183 15.95 -7.04 -0.74
C THR A 183 14.71 -6.22 -1.06
N LEU A 184 13.53 -6.62 -0.59
CA LEU A 184 12.28 -5.88 -0.78
C LEU A 184 11.54 -5.71 0.56
N PHE A 185 11.19 -4.46 0.86
CA PHE A 185 10.60 -4.06 2.14
C PHE A 185 9.57 -2.95 1.93
N GLY A 186 8.58 -2.88 2.82
CA GLY A 186 7.60 -1.80 2.87
C GLY A 186 7.70 -1.00 4.16
N PHE A 187 7.28 0.25 4.12
CA PHE A 187 7.15 1.11 5.30
C PHE A 187 5.77 1.76 5.28
N GLY A 188 4.77 1.07 5.83
CA GLY A 188 3.49 1.69 6.14
C GLY A 188 3.65 2.67 7.31
N TYR A 189 2.83 3.72 7.34
CA TYR A 189 2.83 4.68 8.44
C TYR A 189 1.44 5.27 8.68
N ASP A 190 1.20 5.79 9.90
CA ASP A 190 -0.02 6.53 10.21
C ASP A 190 -0.01 7.88 9.49
N PHE A 191 -0.62 7.90 8.30
CA PHE A 191 -0.69 9.07 7.42
C PHE A 191 -1.54 10.23 8.00
N ARG A 192 -2.18 10.06 9.16
CA ARG A 192 -2.92 11.10 9.88
C ARG A 192 -2.00 11.94 10.77
N GLN A 193 -0.82 11.41 11.10
CA GLN A 193 0.18 12.14 11.87
C GLN A 193 0.99 13.07 10.98
N SER A 194 1.60 14.07 11.59
CA SER A 194 2.59 14.90 10.91
C SER A 194 3.74 14.04 10.39
N ASN A 195 4.17 14.28 9.15
CA ASN A 195 5.37 13.64 8.60
C ASN A 195 6.67 14.02 9.35
N ARG A 196 6.62 14.98 10.27
CA ARG A 196 7.74 15.39 11.13
C ARG A 196 7.62 14.86 12.56
N LEU A 197 6.60 14.05 12.84
CA LEU A 197 6.40 13.49 14.17
C LEU A 197 7.62 12.64 14.54
N GLN A 198 8.17 12.90 15.73
CA GLN A 198 9.43 12.29 16.17
C GLN A 198 9.35 10.77 16.17
N GLU A 199 8.24 10.20 16.68
CA GLU A 199 8.04 8.76 16.72
C GLU A 199 8.07 8.13 15.32
N THR A 200 7.48 8.80 14.32
CA THR A 200 7.51 8.33 12.94
C THR A 200 8.92 8.37 12.36
N MET A 201 9.70 9.43 12.65
CA MET A 201 11.09 9.54 12.22
C MET A 201 11.97 8.46 12.87
N GLU A 202 11.77 8.18 14.16
CA GLU A 202 12.48 7.12 14.89
C GLU A 202 12.14 5.73 14.33
N CYS A 203 10.87 5.44 14.07
CA CYS A 203 10.46 4.19 13.42
C CYS A 203 11.08 4.04 12.02
N PHE A 204 11.14 5.13 11.24
CA PHE A 204 11.78 5.12 9.92
C PHE A 204 13.29 4.85 10.01
N ALA A 205 13.99 5.47 10.97
CA ALA A 205 15.41 5.21 11.21
C ALA A 205 15.67 3.75 11.58
N GLN A 206 14.87 3.20 12.49
CA GLN A 206 14.95 1.78 12.89
C GLN A 206 14.68 0.85 11.70
N LYS A 207 13.72 1.20 10.84
CA LYS A 207 13.44 0.43 9.62
C LYS A 207 14.66 0.41 8.70
N LEU A 208 15.29 1.55 8.44
CA LEU A 208 16.50 1.63 7.60
C LEU A 208 17.64 0.77 8.17
N GLU A 209 17.87 0.82 9.48
CA GLU A 209 18.88 -0.01 10.15
C GLU A 209 18.58 -1.52 10.03
N SER A 210 17.31 -1.90 10.22
CA SER A 210 16.86 -3.29 10.09
C SER A 210 17.09 -3.84 8.68
N ILE A 211 16.76 -3.05 7.66
CA ILE A 211 16.95 -3.40 6.25
C ILE A 211 18.43 -3.51 5.93
N HIS A 212 19.24 -2.54 6.37
CA HIS A 212 20.68 -2.56 6.15
C HIS A 212 21.31 -3.84 6.71
N THR A 213 20.89 -4.25 7.91
CA THR A 213 21.34 -5.49 8.55
C THR A 213 20.88 -6.73 7.78
N ALA A 214 19.59 -6.82 7.43
CA ALA A 214 19.02 -7.94 6.69
C ALA A 214 19.63 -8.10 5.27
N SER A 215 20.10 -7.00 4.69
CA SER A 215 20.66 -6.93 3.33
C SER A 215 22.18 -7.11 3.30
N GLY A 216 22.79 -7.55 4.40
CA GLY A 216 24.25 -7.77 4.48
C GLY A 216 25.07 -6.49 4.42
N GLY A 217 24.54 -5.37 4.92
CA GLY A 217 25.23 -4.08 4.95
C GLY A 217 25.16 -3.28 3.65
N LYS A 218 24.29 -3.65 2.71
CA LYS A 218 24.06 -2.85 1.50
C LYS A 218 23.30 -1.56 1.83
N LYS A 219 23.59 -0.49 1.09
CA LYS A 219 22.78 0.74 1.13
C LYS A 219 21.45 0.54 0.39
N ILE A 220 20.44 1.31 0.79
CA ILE A 220 19.03 1.13 0.45
C ILE A 220 18.59 2.10 -0.65
N ASN A 221 17.85 1.60 -1.62
CA ASN A 221 17.12 2.43 -2.58
C ASN A 221 15.70 2.68 -2.05
N ILE A 222 15.32 3.94 -1.87
CA ILE A 222 13.97 4.29 -1.41
C ILE A 222 13.11 4.63 -2.61
N ILE A 223 11.92 4.05 -2.71
CA ILE A 223 10.87 4.44 -3.66
C ILE A 223 9.69 4.95 -2.86
N SER A 224 9.38 6.24 -3.01
CA SER A 224 8.28 6.87 -2.28
C SER A 224 7.21 7.40 -3.23
N HIS A 225 5.94 7.30 -2.85
CA HIS A 225 4.81 7.85 -3.60
C HIS A 225 4.17 9.04 -2.88
N SER A 226 3.83 10.10 -3.61
CA SER A 226 3.01 11.23 -3.14
C SER A 226 3.50 11.77 -1.78
N MET A 227 2.66 11.77 -0.74
CA MET A 227 3.01 12.25 0.60
C MET A 227 4.17 11.49 1.26
N GLY A 228 4.43 10.23 0.90
CA GLY A 228 5.60 9.49 1.37
C GLY A 228 6.91 10.16 0.96
N GLY A 229 6.92 10.89 -0.16
CA GLY A 229 8.07 11.69 -0.54
C GLY A 229 8.33 12.87 0.40
N LEU A 230 7.28 13.42 1.03
CA LEU A 230 7.44 14.45 2.07
C LEU A 230 7.98 13.86 3.36
N LEU A 231 7.54 12.65 3.75
CA LEU A 231 8.10 11.91 4.88
C LEU A 231 9.61 11.73 4.71
N VAL A 232 10.04 11.19 3.56
CA VAL A 232 11.46 10.96 3.26
C VAL A 232 12.23 12.29 3.21
N LYS A 233 11.66 13.35 2.64
CA LYS A 233 12.26 14.69 2.63
C LYS A 233 12.47 15.24 4.05
N CYS A 234 11.45 15.12 4.91
CA CYS A 234 11.53 15.55 6.30
C CYS A 234 12.61 14.78 7.05
N PHE A 235 12.65 13.45 6.88
CA PHE A 235 13.67 12.61 7.48
C PHE A 235 15.08 12.99 7.02
N MET A 236 15.29 13.17 5.71
CA MET A 236 16.58 13.59 5.14
C MET A 236 17.05 14.93 5.72
N ALA A 237 16.14 15.89 5.94
CA ALA A 237 16.48 17.20 6.50
C ALA A 237 16.75 17.19 8.01
N LEU A 238 16.11 16.30 8.77
CA LEU A 238 16.22 16.23 10.23
C LEU A 238 17.27 15.22 10.72
N HIS A 239 17.54 14.18 9.94
CA HIS A 239 18.41 13.04 10.26
C HIS A 239 19.35 12.74 9.09
N SER A 240 20.04 13.77 8.58
CA SER A 240 20.89 13.67 7.38
C SER A 240 22.02 12.66 7.53
N ASP A 241 22.59 12.53 8.73
CA ASP A 241 23.65 11.57 9.06
C ASP A 241 23.17 10.12 8.90
N ILE A 242 21.96 9.81 9.38
CA ILE A 242 21.35 8.49 9.25
C ILE A 242 20.97 8.23 7.79
N PHE A 243 20.41 9.24 7.11
CA PHE A 243 20.03 9.13 5.70
C PHE A 243 21.25 8.84 4.82
N GLU A 244 22.33 9.62 4.95
CA GLU A 244 23.58 9.42 4.18
C GLU A 244 24.24 8.07 4.48
N LYS A 245 24.15 7.59 5.73
CA LYS A 245 24.67 6.29 6.14
C LYS A 245 23.97 5.14 5.41
N TYR A 246 22.64 5.12 5.41
CA TYR A 246 21.87 3.96 4.96
C TYR A 246 21.33 4.06 3.53
N VAL A 247 21.10 5.25 2.99
CA VAL A 247 20.41 5.43 1.70
C VAL A 247 21.41 5.62 0.57
N LYS A 248 21.20 4.87 -0.52
CA LYS A 248 21.97 4.94 -1.77
C LYS A 248 21.35 5.91 -2.75
N ASN A 249 20.07 5.68 -3.05
CA ASN A 249 19.27 6.48 -3.99
C ASN A 249 17.87 6.67 -3.42
N TRP A 250 17.24 7.78 -3.77
CA TRP A 250 15.83 8.02 -3.48
C TRP A 250 15.09 8.44 -4.74
N ILE A 251 14.05 7.67 -5.07
CA ILE A 251 13.14 7.88 -6.20
C ILE A 251 11.79 8.34 -5.64
N ALA A 252 11.38 9.55 -5.99
CA ALA A 252 10.12 10.13 -5.56
C ALA A 252 9.13 10.20 -6.72
N ILE A 253 8.02 9.48 -6.59
CA ILE A 253 6.95 9.41 -7.60
C ILE A 253 5.82 10.34 -7.16
N ALA A 254 5.51 11.35 -7.98
CA ALA A 254 4.42 12.30 -7.74
C ALA A 254 4.48 13.02 -6.37
N ALA A 255 5.67 13.22 -5.80
CA ALA A 255 5.84 13.86 -4.50
C ALA A 255 5.57 15.39 -4.58
N PRO A 256 4.61 15.93 -3.81
CA PRO A 256 4.28 17.35 -3.84
C PRO A 256 5.26 18.14 -2.97
N PHE A 257 6.52 18.29 -3.41
CA PHE A 257 7.60 18.87 -2.60
C PHE A 257 7.38 20.30 -2.10
N GLN A 258 6.45 21.04 -2.73
CA GLN A 258 6.02 22.40 -2.36
C GLN A 258 4.57 22.42 -1.83
N GLY A 259 4.03 21.26 -1.46
CA GLY A 259 2.61 21.09 -1.13
C GLY A 259 1.72 21.00 -2.36
N LYS A 260 0.44 20.74 -2.14
CA LYS A 260 -0.60 20.74 -3.18
C LYS A 260 -1.66 21.77 -2.81
N GLN A 261 -1.65 22.91 -3.51
CA GLN A 261 -2.50 24.08 -3.20
C GLN A 261 -4.01 23.74 -3.17
N LEU A 262 -4.46 22.80 -4.01
CA LEU A 262 -5.86 22.34 -4.02
C LEU A 262 -6.32 21.68 -2.71
N PHE A 263 -5.42 20.98 -2.01
CA PHE A 263 -5.80 20.23 -0.81
C PHE A 263 -6.01 21.16 0.40
N VAL A 264 -5.19 22.20 0.52
CA VAL A 264 -5.28 23.19 1.61
C VAL A 264 -6.54 24.04 1.50
N ILE A 265 -6.95 24.40 0.28
CA ILE A 265 -8.10 25.27 0.04
C ILE A 265 -9.42 24.48 0.13
N SER A 266 -9.49 23.27 -0.43
CA SER A 266 -10.73 22.47 -0.42
C SER A 266 -11.08 21.96 0.97
N SER A 267 -10.10 21.53 1.76
CA SER A 267 -10.30 21.05 3.15
C SER A 267 -10.89 22.14 4.06
N LYS A 268 -10.50 23.41 3.82
CA LYS A 268 -11.01 24.58 4.55
C LYS A 268 -12.43 25.00 4.13
N LEU A 269 -12.82 24.76 2.88
CA LEU A 269 -14.11 25.22 2.36
C LEU A 269 -15.24 24.19 2.52
N HIS A 270 -14.95 22.89 2.41
CA HIS A 270 -15.98 21.86 2.32
C HIS A 270 -16.11 20.96 3.56
N GLY A 271 -15.27 21.12 4.59
CA GLY A 271 -15.36 20.35 5.83
C GLY A 271 -15.05 18.85 5.71
N ILE A 272 -14.83 18.33 4.50
CA ILE A 272 -14.60 16.90 4.22
C ILE A 272 -13.23 16.41 4.73
N LEU A 273 -12.37 17.29 5.26
CA LEU A 273 -11.04 16.89 5.72
C LEU A 273 -10.51 17.72 6.91
N GLU A 274 -11.24 17.78 8.02
CA GLU A 274 -10.68 18.23 9.31
C GLU A 274 -9.60 17.28 9.89
N MET A 275 -9.19 16.23 9.15
CA MET A 275 -8.13 15.31 9.58
C MET A 275 -6.70 15.79 9.26
N MET A 276 -6.54 16.88 8.51
CA MET A 276 -5.23 17.43 8.16
C MET A 276 -5.12 18.89 8.61
N SER A 277 -4.46 19.11 9.74
CA SER A 277 -4.19 20.46 10.24
C SER A 277 -3.46 21.29 9.16
N PRO A 278 -3.94 22.49 8.80
CA PRO A 278 -3.32 23.34 7.78
C PRO A 278 -1.92 23.85 8.17
N HIS A 279 -1.46 23.58 9.39
CA HIS A 279 -0.16 24.03 9.92
C HIS A 279 0.99 23.04 9.66
N VAL A 280 0.79 22.02 8.82
CA VAL A 280 1.72 20.88 8.66
C VAL A 280 2.54 20.93 7.34
N PHE A 281 2.56 22.06 6.63
CA PHE A 281 3.45 22.27 5.48
C PHE A 281 4.58 23.26 5.79
#